data_AF-A0A2S6NJ23-F1
#
_entry.id   AF-A0A2S6NJ23-F1
#
_cell.length_a   1.000
_cell.length_b   1.000
_cell.length_c   1.000
_cell.angle_alpha   90.00
_cell.angle_beta   90.00
_cell.angle_gamma   90.00
#
_symmetry.space_group_name_H-M   'P 1'
#
loop_
_entity.id
_entity.type
_entity.pdbx_description
1 polymer ?
#
loop_
_entity_poly.entity_id
_entity_poly.type
_entity_poly.pdbx_seq_one_letter_code
_entity_poly.pdbx_strand_id
1 'polypeptide(L)'
;MHQMRVAVRRARSAIAIFRPALAPGALDPINDGLRALGRRLGPTRDWDVFAGETIPAIQHALPGDERLATLTTAVARRQRAHQKELADYLAGAEFRLLGINLAWFAAAQGWHAPPRGMAGDVADAAREDVAEDLATFADAVLQQRWKKLLSAGKRIETLDIPALHALRLRAKRARYAAEMFASLHDDKAAQRFINRLSLLQQRLGVLNDGAVASHLLLELGGAGGRHAYAAGLIAGFLAARAERIRPRIVRAFERVRRLDAYWT
;
A
#
# COMPACT_ATOMS: atom_id res chain seq x y z
N MET A 1 -8.34 -9.41 -7.42
CA MET A 1 -8.39 -8.17 -6.61
C MET A 1 -7.07 -7.82 -5.90
N HIS A 2 -6.47 -8.74 -5.10
CA HIS A 2 -5.20 -8.44 -4.38
C HIS A 2 -4.08 -7.96 -5.31
N GLN A 3 -3.85 -8.66 -6.43
CA GLN A 3 -2.81 -8.28 -7.40
C GLN A 3 -3.08 -6.92 -8.05
N MET A 4 -4.32 -6.63 -8.44
CA MET A 4 -4.69 -5.32 -8.99
C MET A 4 -4.38 -4.17 -8.01
N ARG A 5 -4.67 -4.37 -6.71
CA ARG A 5 -4.29 -3.43 -5.65
C ARG A 5 -2.78 -3.23 -5.53
N VAL A 6 -2.01 -4.32 -5.64
CA VAL A 6 -0.54 -4.25 -5.61
C VAL A 6 -0.04 -3.46 -6.83
N ALA A 7 -0.52 -3.79 -8.03
CA ALA A 7 -0.18 -3.10 -9.28
C ALA A 7 -0.48 -1.59 -9.21
N VAL A 8 -1.69 -1.20 -8.79
CA VAL A 8 -2.07 0.22 -8.64
C VAL A 8 -1.15 0.95 -7.66
N ARG A 9 -0.80 0.33 -6.52
CA ARG A 9 0.11 0.96 -5.56
C ARG A 9 1.54 1.07 -6.08
N ARG A 10 2.04 0.05 -6.79
CA ARG A 10 3.36 0.09 -7.44
C ARG A 10 3.41 1.17 -8.51
N ALA A 11 2.42 1.22 -9.40
CA ALA A 11 2.30 2.24 -10.44
C ALA A 11 2.26 3.65 -9.84
N ARG A 12 1.38 3.91 -8.86
CA ARG A 12 1.34 5.22 -8.18
C ARG A 12 2.63 5.57 -7.44
N SER A 13 3.36 4.57 -6.94
CA SER A 13 4.68 4.79 -6.34
C SER A 13 5.72 5.14 -7.39
N ALA A 14 5.68 4.52 -8.58
CA ALA A 14 6.53 4.85 -9.72
C ALA A 14 6.28 6.28 -10.21
N ILE A 15 5.02 6.63 -10.43
CA ILE A 15 4.61 8.00 -10.79
C ILE A 15 5.18 9.00 -9.78
N ALA A 16 5.05 8.73 -8.48
CA ALA A 16 5.58 9.62 -7.45
C ALA A 16 7.12 9.70 -7.39
N ILE A 17 7.83 8.65 -7.82
CA ILE A 17 9.30 8.62 -7.90
C ILE A 17 9.77 9.44 -9.10
N PHE A 18 9.24 9.15 -10.28
CA PHE A 18 9.70 9.70 -11.55
C PHE A 18 9.05 11.04 -11.91
N ARG A 19 8.07 11.54 -11.13
CA ARG A 19 7.42 12.83 -11.37
C ARG A 19 8.40 13.99 -11.63
N PRO A 20 9.53 14.13 -10.89
CA PRO A 20 10.47 15.22 -11.12
C PRO A 20 11.24 15.12 -12.44
N ALA A 21 11.33 13.91 -13.04
CA ALA A 21 12.04 13.65 -14.29
C ALA A 21 11.15 13.80 -15.53
N LEU A 22 9.86 14.11 -15.36
CA LEU A 22 8.88 14.17 -16.45
C LEU A 22 8.31 15.57 -16.58
N ALA A 23 7.82 15.90 -17.79
CA ALA A 23 7.15 17.15 -18.04
C ALA A 23 5.95 17.34 -17.06
N PRO A 24 5.72 18.56 -16.54
CA PRO A 24 4.59 18.84 -15.68
C PRO A 24 3.27 18.39 -16.32
N GLY A 25 2.46 17.63 -15.59
CA GLY A 25 1.15 17.15 -16.06
C GLY A 25 1.17 15.89 -16.93
N ALA A 26 2.33 15.41 -17.38
CA ALA A 26 2.42 14.28 -18.31
C ALA A 26 1.74 12.98 -17.80
N LEU A 27 1.71 12.78 -16.48
CA LEU A 27 1.13 11.61 -15.84
C LEU A 27 -0.19 11.88 -15.10
N ASP A 28 -0.72 13.11 -15.15
CA ASP A 28 -1.90 13.47 -14.36
C ASP A 28 -3.14 12.63 -14.72
N PRO A 29 -3.48 12.41 -16.02
CA PRO A 29 -4.61 11.55 -16.39
C PRO A 29 -4.47 10.10 -15.89
N ILE A 30 -3.25 9.56 -15.90
CA ILE A 30 -2.96 8.21 -15.41
C ILE A 30 -3.04 8.17 -13.88
N ASN A 31 -2.45 9.14 -13.20
CA ASN A 31 -2.46 9.21 -11.75
C ASN A 31 -3.88 9.37 -11.20
N ASP A 32 -4.72 10.17 -11.86
CA ASP A 32 -6.12 10.36 -11.50
C ASP A 32 -6.95 9.10 -11.74
N GLY A 33 -6.78 8.43 -12.88
CA GLY A 33 -7.42 7.13 -13.14
C GLY A 33 -7.00 6.06 -12.12
N LEU A 34 -5.70 5.96 -11.81
CA LEU A 34 -5.20 5.04 -10.76
C LEU A 34 -5.72 5.41 -9.37
N ARG A 35 -5.92 6.70 -9.08
CA ARG A 35 -6.53 7.17 -7.82
C ARG A 35 -8.00 6.79 -7.75
N ALA A 36 -8.75 6.97 -8.84
CA ALA A 36 -10.16 6.58 -8.94
C ALA A 36 -10.36 5.07 -8.77
N LEU A 37 -9.52 4.26 -9.43
CA LEU A 37 -9.51 2.81 -9.25
C LEU A 37 -9.11 2.42 -7.81
N GLY A 38 -8.10 3.08 -7.25
CA GLY A 38 -7.65 2.86 -5.88
C GLY A 38 -8.72 3.16 -4.82
N ARG A 39 -9.55 4.20 -5.02
CA ARG A 39 -10.66 4.57 -4.14
C ARG A 39 -11.74 3.51 -4.04
N ARG A 40 -11.94 2.70 -5.09
CA ARG A 40 -12.93 1.59 -5.12
C ARG A 40 -12.33 0.27 -4.65
N LEU A 41 -11.08 0.01 -5.04
CA LEU A 41 -10.31 -1.14 -4.58
C LEU A 41 -10.06 -1.15 -3.06
N GLY A 42 -9.95 0.03 -2.44
CA GLY A 42 -9.80 0.24 -0.99
C GLY A 42 -10.89 -0.44 -0.18
N PRO A 43 -12.09 0.15 -0.14
CA PRO A 43 -13.22 -0.36 0.60
C PRO A 43 -13.57 -1.81 0.25
N THR A 44 -13.54 -2.18 -1.04
CA THR A 44 -13.81 -3.58 -1.46
C THR A 44 -12.88 -4.57 -0.76
N ARG A 45 -11.57 -4.29 -0.70
CA ARG A 45 -10.64 -5.17 0.02
C ARG A 45 -10.87 -5.14 1.51
N ASP A 46 -11.15 -3.97 2.07
CA ASP A 46 -11.34 -3.83 3.51
C ASP A 46 -12.54 -4.68 3.96
N TRP A 47 -13.64 -4.67 3.19
CA TRP A 47 -14.77 -5.59 3.39
C TRP A 47 -14.42 -7.06 3.15
N ASP A 48 -13.63 -7.39 2.11
CA ASP A 48 -13.18 -8.78 1.88
C ASP A 48 -12.31 -9.31 3.02
N VAL A 49 -11.38 -8.51 3.56
CA VAL A 49 -10.59 -8.88 4.76
C VAL A 49 -11.52 -9.09 5.93
N PHE A 50 -12.42 -8.13 6.15
CA PHE A 50 -13.27 -8.14 7.32
C PHE A 50 -14.18 -9.38 7.33
N ALA A 51 -14.81 -9.69 6.21
CA ALA A 51 -15.69 -10.84 6.04
C ALA A 51 -14.93 -12.18 6.01
N GLY A 52 -13.78 -12.25 5.33
CA GLY A 52 -13.07 -13.51 5.07
C GLY A 52 -11.96 -13.87 6.07
N GLU A 53 -11.47 -12.90 6.85
CA GLU A 53 -10.35 -13.10 7.77
C GLU A 53 -10.72 -12.66 9.19
N THR A 54 -11.21 -11.43 9.38
CA THR A 54 -11.45 -10.87 10.72
C THR A 54 -12.63 -11.54 11.42
N ILE A 55 -13.79 -11.61 10.79
CA ILE A 55 -14.99 -12.23 11.37
C ILE A 55 -14.76 -13.71 11.69
N PRO A 56 -14.22 -14.56 10.77
CA PRO A 56 -13.93 -15.95 11.07
C PRO A 56 -12.95 -16.15 12.24
N ALA A 57 -11.91 -15.32 12.34
CA ALA A 57 -10.96 -15.38 13.46
C ALA A 57 -11.64 -15.10 14.82
N ILE A 58 -12.65 -14.24 14.84
CA ILE A 58 -13.41 -13.90 16.05
C ILE A 58 -14.39 -15.01 16.38
N GLN A 59 -15.13 -15.55 15.41
CA GLN A 59 -16.04 -16.67 15.60
C GLN A 59 -15.31 -17.92 16.10
N HIS A 60 -14.08 -18.15 15.64
CA HIS A 60 -13.25 -19.25 16.15
C HIS A 60 -12.83 -19.04 17.61
N ALA A 61 -12.55 -17.80 18.02
CA ALA A 61 -12.16 -17.48 19.39
C ALA A 61 -13.37 -17.39 20.35
N LEU A 62 -14.56 -17.08 19.83
CA LEU A 62 -15.81 -16.89 20.57
C LEU A 62 -16.94 -17.65 19.85
N PRO A 63 -16.97 -18.99 19.96
CA PRO A 63 -17.97 -19.81 19.28
C PRO A 63 -19.37 -19.61 19.88
N GLY A 64 -20.41 -19.70 19.04
CA GLY A 64 -21.81 -19.79 19.49
C GLY A 64 -22.52 -18.46 19.78
N ASP A 65 -21.93 -17.30 19.44
CA ASP A 65 -22.60 -16.00 19.65
C ASP A 65 -23.57 -15.65 18.50
N GLU A 66 -24.88 -15.76 18.75
CA GLU A 66 -25.94 -15.42 17.77
C GLU A 66 -25.88 -13.96 17.27
N ARG A 67 -25.34 -13.04 18.07
CA ARG A 67 -25.25 -11.62 17.72
C ARG A 67 -24.16 -11.40 16.67
N LEU A 68 -23.09 -12.22 16.69
CA LEU A 68 -22.09 -12.27 15.62
C LEU A 68 -22.69 -12.84 14.32
N ALA A 69 -23.60 -13.81 14.39
CA ALA A 69 -24.26 -14.36 13.19
C ALA A 69 -25.11 -13.29 12.47
N THR A 70 -25.86 -12.49 13.24
CA THR A 70 -26.66 -11.38 12.71
C THR A 70 -25.79 -10.30 12.06
N LEU A 71 -24.64 -9.97 12.65
CA LEU A 71 -23.66 -9.05 12.05
C LEU A 71 -23.08 -9.63 10.75
N THR A 72 -22.74 -10.92 10.72
CA THR A 72 -22.11 -11.58 9.56
C THR A 72 -22.98 -11.45 8.31
N THR A 73 -24.31 -11.55 8.46
CA THR A 73 -25.25 -11.32 7.36
C THR A 73 -25.17 -9.88 6.82
N ALA A 74 -25.08 -8.89 7.72
CA ALA A 74 -24.95 -7.49 7.33
C ALA A 74 -23.60 -7.19 6.64
N VAL A 75 -22.52 -7.81 7.14
CA VAL A 75 -21.17 -7.75 6.54
C VAL A 75 -21.19 -8.34 5.12
N ALA A 76 -21.76 -9.53 4.93
CA ALA A 76 -21.84 -10.17 3.62
C ALA A 76 -22.66 -9.36 2.60
N ARG A 77 -23.68 -8.62 3.06
CA ARG A 77 -24.44 -7.70 2.20
C ARG A 77 -23.59 -6.51 1.77
N ARG A 78 -22.87 -5.87 2.69
CA ARG A 78 -21.98 -4.74 2.37
C ARG A 78 -20.82 -5.15 1.45
N GLN A 79 -20.21 -6.30 1.73
CA GLN A 79 -19.17 -6.87 0.89
C GLN A 79 -19.65 -7.04 -0.56
N ARG A 80 -20.81 -7.69 -0.77
CA ARG A 80 -21.40 -7.87 -2.10
C ARG A 80 -21.71 -6.54 -2.80
N ALA A 81 -22.18 -5.54 -2.06
CA ALA A 81 -22.44 -4.21 -2.62
C ALA A 81 -21.17 -3.55 -3.17
N HIS A 82 -20.06 -3.57 -2.42
CA HIS A 82 -18.78 -3.02 -2.89
C HIS A 82 -18.16 -3.83 -4.02
N GLN A 83 -18.29 -5.17 -3.99
CA GLN A 83 -17.85 -6.01 -5.10
C GLN A 83 -18.62 -5.68 -6.39
N LYS A 84 -19.93 -5.46 -6.28
CA LYS A 84 -20.76 -5.02 -7.42
C LYS A 84 -20.34 -3.63 -7.91
N GLU A 85 -20.16 -2.65 -7.03
CA GLU A 85 -19.70 -1.31 -7.41
C GLU A 85 -18.36 -1.35 -8.14
N LEU A 86 -17.42 -2.17 -7.66
CA LEU A 86 -16.13 -2.37 -8.32
C LEU A 86 -16.31 -3.04 -9.70
N ALA A 87 -17.16 -4.06 -9.80
CA ALA A 87 -17.42 -4.74 -11.08
C ALA A 87 -18.02 -3.78 -12.11
N ASP A 88 -19.03 -3.00 -11.71
CA ASP A 88 -19.68 -2.00 -12.56
C ASP A 88 -18.67 -0.93 -13.02
N TYR A 89 -17.76 -0.48 -12.13
CA TYR A 89 -16.68 0.44 -12.49
C TYR A 89 -15.68 -0.16 -13.50
N LEU A 90 -15.27 -1.41 -13.31
CA LEU A 90 -14.34 -2.10 -14.21
C LEU A 90 -14.96 -2.33 -15.59
N ALA A 91 -16.29 -2.48 -15.67
CA ALA A 91 -17.04 -2.54 -16.92
C ALA A 91 -17.32 -1.14 -17.52
N GLY A 92 -16.97 -0.06 -16.83
CA GLY A 92 -17.29 1.33 -17.19
C GLY A 92 -16.27 2.00 -18.12
N ALA A 93 -16.66 3.17 -18.64
CA ALA A 93 -15.82 3.97 -19.53
C ALA A 93 -14.58 4.53 -18.82
N GLU A 94 -14.69 4.93 -17.55
CA GLU A 94 -13.57 5.47 -16.77
C GLU A 94 -12.38 4.49 -16.69
N PHE A 95 -12.64 3.20 -16.45
CA PHE A 95 -11.58 2.18 -16.39
C PHE A 95 -10.97 1.92 -17.77
N ARG A 96 -11.79 1.89 -18.84
CA ARG A 96 -11.29 1.79 -20.22
C ARG A 96 -10.38 2.95 -20.60
N LEU A 97 -10.76 4.17 -20.24
CA LEU A 97 -9.95 5.37 -20.47
C LEU A 97 -8.61 5.31 -19.74
N LEU A 98 -8.57 4.79 -18.50
CA LEU A 98 -7.31 4.53 -17.81
C LEU A 98 -6.41 3.57 -18.60
N GLY A 99 -6.98 2.49 -19.14
CA GLY A 99 -6.24 1.55 -19.99
C GLY A 99 -5.68 2.20 -21.25
N ILE A 100 -6.48 3.02 -21.94
CA ILE A 100 -6.07 3.77 -23.13
C ILE A 100 -4.95 4.76 -22.78
N ASN A 101 -5.07 5.52 -21.69
CA ASN A 101 -4.05 6.48 -21.26
C ASN A 101 -2.71 5.79 -20.93
N LEU A 102 -2.76 4.61 -20.29
CA LEU A 102 -1.57 3.81 -20.02
C LEU A 102 -0.92 3.30 -21.32
N ALA A 103 -1.72 2.78 -22.25
CA ALA A 103 -1.23 2.29 -23.54
C ALA A 103 -0.64 3.43 -24.39
N TRP A 104 -1.31 4.58 -24.44
CA TRP A 104 -0.84 5.78 -25.12
C TRP A 104 0.49 6.25 -24.54
N PHE A 105 0.61 6.37 -23.22
CA PHE A 105 1.85 6.82 -22.58
C PHE A 105 3.01 5.87 -22.88
N ALA A 106 2.77 4.55 -22.89
CA ALA A 106 3.76 3.55 -23.24
C ALA A 106 4.18 3.62 -24.73
N ALA A 107 3.22 3.79 -25.64
CA ALA A 107 3.46 3.81 -27.08
C ALA A 107 4.07 5.13 -27.56
N ALA A 108 3.58 6.26 -27.06
CA ALA A 108 4.08 7.59 -27.37
C ALA A 108 5.44 7.90 -26.72
N GLN A 109 5.99 6.95 -25.94
CA GLN A 109 7.24 7.14 -25.24
C GLN A 109 7.22 8.45 -24.44
N GLY A 110 6.16 8.67 -23.66
CA GLY A 110 5.90 9.96 -22.99
C GLY A 110 7.00 10.44 -22.02
N TRP A 111 8.03 9.63 -21.81
CA TRP A 111 9.26 9.92 -21.06
C TRP A 111 10.45 10.39 -21.93
N HIS A 112 10.41 10.21 -23.24
CA HIS A 112 11.46 10.66 -24.18
C HIS A 112 11.25 12.10 -24.68
N ALA A 113 10.13 12.74 -24.35
CA ALA A 113 9.97 14.17 -24.63
C ALA A 113 10.95 14.94 -23.72
N PRO A 114 12.02 15.55 -24.28
CA PRO A 114 12.96 16.27 -23.44
C PRO A 114 12.22 17.40 -22.70
N PRO A 115 12.66 17.77 -21.48
CA PRO A 115 12.31 19.07 -20.92
C PRO A 115 12.57 20.13 -22.01
N ARG A 116 11.61 21.01 -22.29
CA ARG A 116 11.73 22.02 -23.36
C ARG A 116 13.13 22.65 -23.34
N GLY A 117 13.98 22.35 -24.33
CA GLY A 117 15.30 22.98 -24.48
C GLY A 117 16.51 22.08 -24.79
N MET A 118 16.41 20.75 -24.80
CA MET A 118 17.55 19.89 -25.18
C MET A 118 17.15 18.85 -26.24
N ALA A 119 17.54 19.08 -27.50
CA ALA A 119 17.48 18.10 -28.57
C ALA A 119 18.91 17.86 -29.07
N GLY A 120 19.38 16.62 -29.01
CA GLY A 120 20.68 16.21 -29.53
C GLY A 120 20.76 14.69 -29.65
N ASP A 121 21.18 14.22 -30.83
CA ASP A 121 21.28 12.82 -31.22
C ASP A 121 22.51 12.15 -30.60
N VAL A 122 22.33 11.30 -29.59
CA VAL A 122 23.38 10.37 -29.12
C VAL A 122 22.72 9.08 -28.65
N ALA A 123 22.56 8.10 -29.54
CA ALA A 123 21.71 6.92 -29.26
C ALA A 123 22.43 5.72 -28.62
N ASP A 124 23.77 5.61 -28.75
CA ASP A 124 24.50 4.42 -28.28
C ASP A 124 25.51 4.67 -27.15
N ALA A 125 26.24 5.80 -27.13
CA ALA A 125 27.07 6.18 -25.97
C ALA A 125 26.22 6.60 -24.75
N ALA A 126 25.00 7.10 -24.99
CA ALA A 126 24.10 7.53 -23.93
C ALA A 126 23.53 6.39 -23.08
N ARG A 127 23.66 5.12 -23.49
CA ARG A 127 23.07 4.00 -22.73
C ARG A 127 23.81 3.68 -21.44
N GLU A 128 25.14 3.77 -21.43
CA GLU A 128 25.95 3.60 -20.21
C GLU A 128 25.80 4.82 -19.29
N ASP A 129 25.86 6.04 -19.85
CA ASP A 129 25.63 7.29 -19.10
C ASP A 129 24.23 7.34 -18.47
N VAL A 130 23.18 6.90 -19.18
CA VAL A 130 21.81 6.84 -18.65
C VAL A 130 21.65 5.73 -17.60
N ALA A 131 22.38 4.63 -17.71
CA ALA A 131 22.36 3.56 -16.70
C ALA A 131 23.04 4.01 -15.40
N GLU A 132 24.16 4.72 -15.50
CA GLU A 132 24.87 5.31 -14.35
C GLU A 132 24.06 6.44 -13.69
N ASP A 133 23.36 7.24 -14.50
CA ASP A 133 22.40 8.26 -14.02
C ASP A 133 21.18 7.60 -13.33
N LEU A 134 20.66 6.50 -13.86
CA LEU A 134 19.54 5.77 -13.26
C LEU A 134 19.93 5.11 -11.93
N ALA A 135 21.11 4.50 -11.83
CA ALA A 135 21.61 3.91 -10.60
C ALA A 135 21.79 5.00 -9.52
N THR A 136 22.43 6.12 -9.88
CA THR A 136 22.61 7.27 -8.98
C THR A 136 21.27 7.83 -8.51
N PHE A 137 20.30 7.97 -9.41
CA PHE A 137 18.94 8.38 -9.08
C PHE A 137 18.24 7.38 -8.14
N ALA A 138 18.36 6.08 -8.43
CA ALA A 138 17.78 5.02 -7.62
C ALA A 138 18.33 5.06 -6.18
N ASP A 139 19.64 5.18 -6.03
CA ASP A 139 20.33 5.26 -4.74
C ASP A 139 19.86 6.47 -3.93
N ALA A 140 19.76 7.63 -4.57
CA ALA A 140 19.25 8.84 -3.93
C ALA A 140 17.80 8.65 -3.42
N VAL A 141 16.93 8.05 -4.23
CA VAL A 141 15.53 7.77 -3.87
C VAL A 141 15.43 6.75 -2.73
N LEU A 142 16.19 5.66 -2.81
CA LEU A 142 16.25 4.60 -1.80
C LEU A 142 16.75 5.17 -0.48
N GLN A 143 17.88 5.89 -0.51
CA GLN A 143 18.49 6.49 0.66
C GLN A 143 17.58 7.52 1.32
N GLN A 144 16.89 8.37 0.54
CA GLN A 144 15.95 9.34 1.08
C GLN A 144 14.77 8.65 1.79
N ARG A 145 14.19 7.59 1.19
CA ARG A 145 13.08 6.84 1.78
C ARG A 145 13.52 6.08 3.02
N TRP A 146 14.72 5.54 2.99
CA TRP A 146 15.34 4.83 4.10
C TRP A 146 15.54 5.73 5.32
N LYS A 147 16.22 6.88 5.14
CA LYS A 147 16.40 7.89 6.19
C LYS A 147 15.07 8.34 6.80
N LYS A 148 14.05 8.60 5.96
CA LYS A 148 12.70 8.98 6.43
C LYS A 148 12.03 7.87 7.25
N LEU A 149 12.21 6.60 6.88
CA LEU A 149 11.67 5.46 7.61
C LEU A 149 12.36 5.30 8.97
N LEU A 150 13.70 5.31 9.00
CA LEU A 150 14.49 5.17 10.23
C LEU A 150 14.22 6.32 11.20
N SER A 151 14.19 7.56 10.71
CA SER A 151 13.89 8.74 11.52
C SER A 151 12.51 8.66 12.15
N ALA A 152 11.48 8.25 11.39
CA ALA A 152 10.13 8.12 11.90
C ALA A 152 9.98 7.00 12.95
N GLY A 153 10.84 5.98 12.94
CA GLY A 153 10.82 4.88 13.90
C GLY A 153 11.89 4.97 14.99
N LYS A 154 12.61 6.09 15.13
CA LYS A 154 13.74 6.23 16.07
C LYS A 154 13.39 5.87 17.52
N ARG A 155 12.14 6.12 17.93
CA ARG A 155 11.58 5.78 19.26
C ARG A 155 10.36 4.86 19.09
N ILE A 156 10.53 3.76 18.38
CA ILE A 156 9.43 2.85 17.98
C ILE A 156 8.62 2.34 19.19
N GLU A 157 9.28 2.21 20.35
CA GLU A 157 8.70 1.78 21.62
C GLU A 157 7.65 2.76 22.15
N THR A 158 7.79 4.05 21.88
CA THR A 158 6.93 5.10 22.43
C THR A 158 5.91 5.65 21.42
N LEU A 159 5.93 5.18 20.16
CA LEU A 159 5.00 5.68 19.13
C LEU A 159 3.54 5.34 19.45
N ASP A 160 2.63 6.28 19.22
CA ASP A 160 1.20 6.03 19.30
C ASP A 160 0.66 5.39 18.00
N ILE A 161 -0.63 5.06 17.96
CA ILE A 161 -1.27 4.43 16.81
C ILE A 161 -1.17 5.32 15.54
N PRO A 162 -1.46 6.63 15.59
CA PRO A 162 -1.24 7.54 14.45
C PRO A 162 0.19 7.53 13.92
N ALA A 163 1.20 7.60 14.79
CA ALA A 163 2.60 7.57 14.38
C ALA A 163 3.00 6.21 13.77
N LEU A 164 2.51 5.09 14.33
CA LEU A 164 2.71 3.74 13.77
C LEU A 164 2.03 3.59 12.39
N HIS A 165 0.87 4.20 12.18
CA HIS A 165 0.24 4.27 10.86
C HIS A 165 1.10 5.07 9.88
N ALA A 166 1.61 6.23 10.29
CA ALA A 166 2.49 7.06 9.46
C ALA A 166 3.82 6.33 9.14
N LEU A 167 4.34 5.53 10.06
CA LEU A 167 5.50 4.66 9.85
C LEU A 167 5.19 3.56 8.82
N ARG A 168 4.02 2.93 8.90
CA ARG A 168 3.56 1.92 7.91
C ARG A 168 3.52 2.48 6.49
N LEU A 169 3.06 3.72 6.32
CA LEU A 169 3.05 4.38 5.01
C LEU A 169 4.48 4.59 4.49
N ARG A 170 5.42 5.00 5.35
CA ARG A 170 6.84 5.13 5.00
C ARG A 170 7.46 3.78 4.64
N ALA A 171 7.19 2.74 5.42
CA ALA A 171 7.68 1.39 5.15
C ALA A 171 7.18 0.88 3.79
N LYS A 172 5.91 1.13 3.43
CA LYS A 172 5.34 0.83 2.10
C LYS A 172 6.09 1.54 0.99
N ARG A 173 6.33 2.85 1.14
CA ARG A 173 7.08 3.64 0.15
C ARG A 173 8.51 3.13 -0.01
N ALA A 174 9.21 2.81 1.09
CA ALA A 174 10.54 2.24 1.05
C ALA A 174 10.56 0.89 0.29
N ARG A 175 9.64 -0.03 0.62
CA ARG A 175 9.56 -1.33 -0.07
C ARG A 175 9.26 -1.18 -1.56
N TYR A 176 8.32 -0.31 -1.95
CA TYR A 176 8.00 -0.14 -3.37
C TYR A 176 9.13 0.49 -4.18
N ALA A 177 9.98 1.33 -3.57
CA ALA A 177 11.21 1.78 -4.23
C ALA A 177 12.21 0.61 -4.32
N ALA A 178 12.38 -0.15 -3.23
CA ALA A 178 13.30 -1.27 -3.24
C ALA A 178 12.93 -2.34 -4.28
N GLU A 179 11.65 -2.70 -4.39
CA GLU A 179 11.13 -3.63 -5.41
C GLU A 179 11.25 -3.11 -6.85
N MET A 180 11.38 -1.79 -7.03
CA MET A 180 11.47 -1.17 -8.34
C MET A 180 12.90 -1.14 -8.85
N PHE A 181 13.84 -0.87 -7.94
CA PHE A 181 15.26 -0.74 -8.26
C PHE A 181 16.06 -2.00 -7.89
N ALA A 182 15.41 -3.08 -7.45
CA ALA A 182 16.09 -4.31 -7.04
C ALA A 182 17.05 -4.86 -8.12
N SER A 183 16.65 -4.76 -9.39
CA SER A 183 17.44 -5.28 -10.52
C SER A 183 18.69 -4.46 -10.85
N LEU A 184 18.89 -3.29 -10.21
CA LEU A 184 20.09 -2.46 -10.39
C LEU A 184 21.23 -2.86 -9.44
N HIS A 185 20.97 -3.77 -8.49
CA HIS A 185 21.92 -4.15 -7.45
C HIS A 185 21.95 -5.67 -7.27
N ASP A 186 22.75 -6.16 -6.31
CA ASP A 186 22.78 -7.58 -5.96
C ASP A 186 21.39 -8.09 -5.53
N ASP A 187 20.89 -9.09 -6.27
CA ASP A 187 19.55 -9.64 -6.11
C ASP A 187 19.33 -10.22 -4.70
N LYS A 188 20.35 -10.86 -4.12
CA LYS A 188 20.23 -11.47 -2.78
C LYS A 188 20.13 -10.42 -1.68
N ALA A 189 20.92 -9.34 -1.75
CA ALA A 189 20.88 -8.24 -0.81
C ALA A 189 19.55 -7.46 -0.92
N ALA A 190 19.12 -7.15 -2.15
CA ALA A 190 17.85 -6.49 -2.42
C ALA A 190 16.66 -7.31 -1.90
N GLN A 191 16.61 -8.61 -2.21
CA GLN A 191 15.52 -9.49 -1.77
C GLN A 191 15.47 -9.63 -0.24
N ARG A 192 16.63 -9.71 0.41
CA ARG A 192 16.72 -9.72 1.89
C ARG A 192 16.13 -8.44 2.48
N PHE A 193 16.46 -7.28 1.91
CA PHE A 193 15.95 -5.98 2.35
C PHE A 193 14.43 -5.88 2.16
N ILE A 194 13.93 -6.26 0.98
CA ILE A 194 12.49 -6.28 0.65
C ILE A 194 11.72 -7.20 1.61
N ASN A 195 12.23 -8.40 1.87
CA ASN A 195 11.61 -9.37 2.77
C ASN A 195 11.47 -8.84 4.20
N ARG A 196 12.49 -8.12 4.70
CA ARG A 196 12.46 -7.53 6.04
C ARG A 196 11.48 -6.36 6.13
N LEU A 197 11.42 -5.50 5.11
CA LEU A 197 10.40 -4.46 5.01
C LEU A 197 8.99 -5.03 4.89
N SER A 198 8.83 -6.13 4.14
CA SER A 198 7.56 -6.84 4.01
C SER A 198 7.08 -7.36 5.36
N LEU A 199 7.97 -8.00 6.13
CA LEU A 199 7.66 -8.46 7.49
C LEU A 199 7.26 -7.29 8.41
N LEU A 200 8.01 -6.18 8.40
CA LEU A 200 7.65 -5.00 9.17
C LEU A 200 6.26 -4.46 8.80
N GLN A 201 5.96 -4.37 7.50
CA GLN A 201 4.65 -3.94 7.02
C GLN A 201 3.53 -4.88 7.43
N GLN A 202 3.75 -6.20 7.41
CA GLN A 202 2.77 -7.19 7.87
C GLN A 202 2.45 -6.97 9.35
N ARG A 203 3.47 -6.76 10.20
CA ARG A 203 3.27 -6.51 11.64
C ARG A 203 2.56 -5.18 11.91
N LEU A 204 2.97 -4.10 11.23
CA LEU A 204 2.27 -2.80 11.30
C LEU A 204 0.85 -2.87 10.71
N GLY A 205 0.60 -3.81 9.80
CA GLY A 205 -0.72 -4.05 9.21
C GLY A 205 -1.77 -4.41 10.25
N VAL A 206 -1.42 -5.21 11.25
CA VAL A 206 -2.35 -5.67 12.30
C VAL A 206 -2.96 -4.49 13.08
N LEU A 207 -2.21 -3.42 13.33
CA LEU A 207 -2.74 -2.22 14.00
C LEU A 207 -3.73 -1.45 13.12
N ASN A 208 -3.56 -1.51 11.80
CA ASN A 208 -4.46 -0.88 10.86
C ASN A 208 -5.79 -1.63 10.75
N ASP A 209 -5.78 -2.96 10.95
CA ASP A 209 -6.99 -3.78 10.87
C ASP A 209 -8.03 -3.34 11.91
N GLY A 210 -7.58 -2.93 13.11
CA GLY A 210 -8.44 -2.33 14.15
C GLY A 210 -9.13 -1.06 13.67
N ALA A 211 -8.38 -0.09 13.16
CA ALA A 211 -8.93 1.17 12.66
C ALA A 211 -9.89 0.96 11.47
N VAL A 212 -9.55 0.03 10.57
CA VAL A 212 -10.42 -0.33 9.44
C VAL A 212 -11.71 -0.97 9.95
N ALA A 213 -11.63 -1.97 10.83
CA ALA A 213 -12.81 -2.63 11.39
C ALA A 213 -13.75 -1.64 12.08
N SER A 214 -13.21 -0.71 12.88
CA SER A 214 -14.01 0.35 13.51
C SER A 214 -14.77 1.19 12.48
N HIS A 215 -14.12 1.57 11.38
CA HIS A 215 -14.78 2.31 10.31
C HIS A 215 -15.90 1.50 9.63
N LEU A 216 -15.63 0.23 9.29
CA LEU A 216 -16.63 -0.65 8.67
C LEU A 216 -17.83 -0.91 9.60
N LEU A 217 -17.60 -1.03 10.91
CA LEU A 217 -18.67 -1.19 11.89
C LEU A 217 -19.54 0.07 12.05
N LEU A 218 -18.95 1.27 11.90
CA LEU A 218 -19.73 2.51 11.86
C LEU A 218 -20.68 2.54 10.65
N GLU A 219 -20.25 2.06 9.48
CA GLU A 219 -21.11 1.92 8.30
C GLU A 219 -22.28 0.93 8.49
N LEU A 220 -22.19 0.05 9.50
CA LEU A 220 -23.24 -0.92 9.87
C LEU A 220 -24.18 -0.42 10.96
N GLY A 221 -24.10 0.86 11.34
CA GLY A 221 -24.97 1.48 12.35
C GLY A 221 -24.31 1.74 13.70
N GLY A 222 -23.00 1.49 13.84
CA GLY A 222 -22.20 1.93 14.97
C GLY A 222 -22.66 1.41 16.34
N ALA A 223 -22.26 2.13 17.40
CA ALA A 223 -22.44 1.74 18.80
C ALA A 223 -23.87 1.87 19.34
N GLY A 224 -24.81 2.43 18.58
CA GLY A 224 -26.22 2.59 18.98
C GLY A 224 -27.21 1.71 18.20
N GLY A 225 -26.74 0.94 17.22
CA GLY A 225 -27.59 0.09 16.39
C GLY A 225 -27.75 -1.34 16.91
N ARG A 226 -28.57 -2.14 16.21
CA ARG A 226 -28.77 -3.59 16.48
C ARG A 226 -27.50 -4.45 16.52
N HIS A 227 -26.36 -3.91 16.06
CA HIS A 227 -25.07 -4.56 16.02
C HIS A 227 -24.07 -4.04 17.08
N ALA A 228 -24.49 -3.14 17.97
CA ALA A 228 -23.62 -2.48 18.95
C ALA A 228 -22.81 -3.46 19.80
N TYR A 229 -23.45 -4.52 20.30
CA TYR A 229 -22.78 -5.55 21.09
C TYR A 229 -21.67 -6.27 20.30
N ALA A 230 -21.99 -6.72 19.08
CA ALA A 230 -21.03 -7.37 18.20
C ALA A 230 -19.87 -6.42 17.81
N ALA A 231 -20.17 -5.13 17.59
CA ALA A 231 -19.16 -4.11 17.33
C ALA A 231 -18.22 -3.92 18.53
N GLY A 232 -18.75 -3.89 19.75
CA GLY A 232 -17.97 -3.82 20.99
C GLY A 232 -17.06 -5.05 21.17
N LEU A 233 -17.59 -6.25 20.93
CA LEU A 233 -16.79 -7.50 20.96
C LEU A 233 -15.63 -7.45 19.97
N ILE A 234 -15.89 -7.03 18.73
CA ILE A 234 -14.87 -6.94 17.68
C ILE A 234 -13.81 -5.90 18.04
N ALA A 235 -14.23 -4.73 18.52
CA ALA A 235 -13.32 -3.68 18.97
C ALA A 235 -12.41 -4.17 20.10
N GLY A 236 -12.97 -4.85 21.10
CA GLY A 236 -12.21 -5.45 22.21
C GLY A 236 -11.22 -6.51 21.73
N PHE A 237 -11.65 -7.42 20.85
CA PHE A 237 -10.78 -8.46 20.28
C PHE A 237 -9.60 -7.85 19.50
N LEU A 238 -9.85 -6.83 18.68
CA LEU A 238 -8.82 -6.17 17.89
C LEU A 238 -7.88 -5.33 18.74
N ALA A 239 -8.37 -4.67 19.79
CA ALA A 239 -7.53 -3.97 20.77
C ALA A 239 -6.58 -4.94 21.48
N ALA A 240 -7.09 -6.09 21.95
CA ALA A 240 -6.26 -7.12 22.57
C ALA A 240 -5.19 -7.67 21.60
N ARG A 241 -5.53 -7.84 20.32
CA ARG A 241 -4.58 -8.26 19.27
C ARG A 241 -3.53 -7.18 18.98
N ALA A 242 -3.92 -5.90 18.99
CA ALA A 242 -3.03 -4.76 18.80
C ALA A 242 -1.95 -4.68 19.89
N GLU A 243 -2.32 -4.88 21.16
CA GLU A 243 -1.37 -4.94 22.27
C GLU A 243 -0.37 -6.10 22.11
N ARG A 244 -0.87 -7.31 21.77
CA ARG A 244 0.00 -8.49 21.59
C ARG A 244 1.00 -8.37 20.44
N ILE A 245 0.68 -7.59 19.39
CA ILE A 245 1.60 -7.41 18.25
C ILE A 245 2.67 -6.35 18.51
N ARG A 246 2.48 -5.45 19.48
CA ARG A 246 3.38 -4.31 19.75
C ARG A 246 4.86 -4.71 19.91
N PRO A 247 5.22 -5.72 20.74
CA PRO A 247 6.63 -6.14 20.86
C PRO A 247 7.18 -6.78 19.58
N ARG A 248 6.32 -7.34 18.72
CA ARG A 248 6.73 -7.91 17.43
C ARG A 248 6.97 -6.83 16.38
N ILE A 249 6.26 -5.71 16.45
CA ILE A 249 6.52 -4.53 15.61
C ILE A 249 7.88 -3.94 15.95
N VAL A 250 8.15 -3.70 17.25
CA VAL A 250 9.45 -3.20 17.72
C VAL A 250 10.58 -4.11 17.23
N ARG A 251 10.49 -5.42 17.50
CA ARG A 251 11.49 -6.39 17.02
C ARG A 251 11.66 -6.41 15.50
N ALA A 252 10.58 -6.28 14.73
CA ALA A 252 10.66 -6.22 13.27
C ALA A 252 11.34 -4.94 12.79
N PHE A 253 11.04 -3.80 13.42
CA PHE A 253 11.67 -2.52 13.10
C PHE A 253 13.15 -2.53 13.46
N GLU A 254 13.53 -3.08 14.62
CA GLU A 254 14.93 -3.23 15.02
C GLU A 254 15.74 -4.07 14.04
N ARG A 255 15.15 -5.15 13.52
CA ARG A 255 15.80 -5.96 12.46
C ARG A 255 15.94 -5.19 11.16
N VAL A 256 14.99 -4.33 10.83
CA VAL A 256 15.08 -3.44 9.67
C VAL A 256 16.20 -2.43 9.90
N ARG A 257 16.24 -1.77 11.07
CA ARG A 257 17.25 -0.76 11.43
C ARG A 257 18.71 -1.25 11.33
N ARG A 258 18.94 -2.55 11.56
CA ARG A 258 20.25 -3.20 11.46
C ARG A 258 20.61 -3.68 10.05
N LEU A 259 19.75 -3.45 9.05
CA LEU A 259 20.09 -3.76 7.67
C LEU A 259 21.04 -2.72 7.12
N ASP A 260 22.06 -3.22 6.45
CA ASP A 260 22.83 -2.42 5.52
C ASP A 260 21.94 -2.06 4.33
N ALA A 261 22.08 -0.81 3.86
CA ALA A 261 21.48 -0.39 2.61
C ALA A 261 22.10 -1.25 1.50
N TYR A 262 21.28 -1.94 0.71
CA TYR A 262 21.79 -2.84 -0.32
C TYR A 262 22.30 -2.09 -1.58
N TRP A 263 22.08 -0.77 -1.61
CA TRP A 263 22.47 0.16 -2.66
C TRP A 263 23.73 0.97 -2.30
N THR A 264 24.42 0.55 -1.24
CA THR A 264 25.71 1.12 -0.79
C THR A 264 26.70 0.00 -0.62
#